data_AF-X1F3I8-F1
#
_entry.id   AF-X1F3I8-F1
#
_cell.length_a   1.000
_cell.length_b   1.000
_cell.length_c   1.000
_cell.angle_alpha   90.00
_cell.angle_beta   90.00
_cell.angle_gamma   90.00
#
_symmetry.space_group_name_H-M   'P 1'
#
loop_
_entity.id
_entity.type
_entity.pdbx_description
1 polymer ?
#
loop_
_entity_poly.entity_id
_entity_poly.type
_entity_poly.pdbx_seq_one_letter_code
_entity_poly.pdbx_strand_id
1 'polypeptide(L)'
;RLLQSWKEVTFPLEKLQKDKYLSYQLGIIPRENKIPLQEELEKQKEICYLDIIREEEGIAYFMLIFFKEYYLKIDSILQKLKVAKVQLKASPKEELKDIADKTNQTMERLNEIEKELEKISQEKTKLMSIYDHLQHLLKERKVSIRSRFTPYTFSVGGWIKKTDVDRLKEGLKSLPALEIVTRVPYKKE
;
A
#
# COMPACT_ATOMS: atom_id res chain seq x y z
N ARG A 1 3.54 -14.64 -9.74
CA ARG A 1 3.49 -15.28 -11.08
C ARG A 1 4.77 -16.04 -11.40
N LEU A 2 5.96 -15.41 -11.43
CA LEU A 2 7.22 -16.09 -11.78
C LEU A 2 7.52 -17.33 -10.91
N LEU A 3 7.38 -17.25 -9.58
CA LEU A 3 7.61 -18.39 -8.67
C LEU A 3 6.59 -19.53 -8.81
N GLN A 4 5.37 -19.26 -9.30
CA GLN A 4 4.36 -20.31 -9.49
C GLN A 4 4.79 -21.31 -10.56
N SER A 5 5.48 -20.84 -11.61
CA SER A 5 5.98 -21.69 -12.69
C SER A 5 7.07 -22.66 -12.23
N TRP A 6 7.66 -22.45 -11.05
CA TRP A 6 8.71 -23.29 -10.46
C TRP A 6 8.25 -24.06 -9.22
N LYS A 7 6.93 -24.11 -8.94
CA LYS A 7 6.36 -24.84 -7.77
C LYS A 7 6.68 -26.34 -7.77
N GLU A 8 6.86 -26.92 -8.95
CA GLU A 8 7.11 -28.35 -9.14
C GLU A 8 8.57 -28.74 -8.87
N VAL A 9 9.47 -27.74 -8.80
CA VAL A 9 10.84 -27.96 -8.35
C VAL A 9 10.83 -28.30 -6.88
N THR A 10 10.87 -29.59 -6.58
CA THR A 10 10.91 -30.15 -5.23
C THR A 10 12.32 -30.33 -4.70
N PHE A 11 13.33 -30.14 -5.56
CA PHE A 11 14.72 -30.34 -5.20
C PHE A 11 15.28 -29.16 -4.40
N PRO A 12 16.03 -29.39 -3.30
CA PRO A 12 16.66 -28.33 -2.52
C PRO A 12 17.82 -27.69 -3.30
N LEU A 13 17.52 -26.66 -4.10
CA LEU A 13 18.47 -25.92 -4.94
C LEU A 13 19.66 -25.37 -4.14
N GLU A 14 19.46 -25.03 -2.88
CA GLU A 14 20.49 -24.59 -1.94
C GLU A 14 21.62 -25.60 -1.74
N LYS A 15 21.32 -26.90 -1.83
CA LYS A 15 22.34 -27.95 -1.73
C LYS A 15 23.23 -27.99 -2.98
N LEU A 16 22.64 -27.82 -4.17
CA LEU A 16 23.39 -27.76 -5.43
C LEU A 16 24.21 -26.48 -5.55
N GLN A 17 23.73 -25.36 -5.00
CA GLN A 17 24.47 -24.10 -5.02
C GLN A 17 25.76 -24.18 -4.19
N LYS A 18 25.72 -24.93 -3.08
CA LYS A 18 26.87 -25.12 -2.17
C LYS A 18 27.80 -26.25 -2.59
N ASP A 19 27.43 -27.05 -3.60
CA ASP A 19 28.24 -28.17 -4.05
C ASP A 19 29.55 -27.70 -4.70
N LYS A 20 30.64 -28.46 -4.53
CA LYS A 20 31.96 -28.09 -5.05
C LYS A 20 32.12 -28.39 -6.55
N TYR A 21 31.41 -29.38 -7.06
CA TYR A 21 31.61 -29.94 -8.41
C TYR A 21 30.43 -29.66 -9.32
N LEU A 22 29.21 -29.64 -8.77
CA LEU A 22 27.99 -29.45 -9.52
C LEU A 22 27.52 -27.99 -9.49
N SER A 23 26.92 -27.57 -10.60
CA SER A 23 26.18 -26.31 -10.73
C SER A 23 24.84 -26.61 -11.38
N TYR A 24 23.89 -25.70 -11.19
CA TYR A 24 22.61 -25.77 -11.88
C TYR A 24 22.29 -24.45 -12.58
N GLN A 25 21.47 -24.53 -13.62
CA GLN A 25 20.91 -23.39 -14.31
C GLN A 25 19.42 -23.65 -14.57
N LEU A 26 18.58 -22.77 -14.04
CA LEU A 26 17.16 -22.73 -14.40
C LEU A 26 17.00 -21.86 -15.65
N GLY A 27 16.15 -22.29 -16.57
CA GLY A 27 16.00 -21.59 -17.83
C GLY A 27 14.61 -21.72 -18.43
N ILE A 28 14.27 -20.73 -19.25
CA ILE A 28 13.06 -20.68 -20.04
C ILE A 28 13.48 -20.67 -21.51
N ILE A 29 12.88 -21.55 -22.31
CA ILE A 29 13.10 -21.63 -23.76
C ILE A 29 11.78 -21.63 -24.51
N PRO A 30 11.74 -21.08 -25.73
CA PRO A 30 10.65 -21.34 -26.66
C PRO A 30 10.54 -22.84 -26.94
N ARG A 31 9.31 -23.34 -27.08
CA ARG A 31 9.05 -24.78 -27.36
C ARG A 31 9.76 -25.28 -28.61
N GLU A 32 9.90 -24.41 -29.62
CA GLU A 32 10.62 -24.68 -30.87
C GLU A 32 12.10 -25.05 -30.63
N ASN A 33 12.72 -24.46 -29.60
CA ASN A 33 14.13 -24.68 -29.28
C ASN A 33 14.36 -25.83 -28.29
N LYS A 34 13.29 -26.51 -27.83
CA LYS A 34 13.39 -27.66 -26.93
C LYS A 34 14.15 -28.82 -27.56
N ILE A 35 13.74 -29.22 -28.77
CA ILE A 35 14.33 -30.38 -29.46
C ILE A 35 15.82 -30.12 -29.76
N PRO A 36 16.22 -28.97 -30.34
CA PRO A 36 17.63 -28.63 -30.51
C PRO A 36 18.44 -28.61 -29.20
N LEU A 37 17.85 -28.12 -28.11
CA LEU A 37 18.51 -28.13 -26.80
C LEU A 37 18.75 -29.56 -26.30
N GLN A 38 17.73 -30.42 -26.39
CA GLN A 38 17.84 -31.81 -25.99
C GLN A 38 18.93 -32.51 -26.81
N GLU A 39 18.93 -32.38 -28.13
CA GLU A 39 19.92 -33.02 -29.01
C GLU A 39 21.36 -32.55 -28.72
N GLU A 40 21.57 -31.27 -28.41
CA GLU A 40 22.91 -30.75 -28.15
C GLU A 40 23.44 -31.15 -26.77
N LEU A 41 22.56 -31.24 -25.77
CA LEU A 41 22.89 -31.73 -24.43
C LEU A 41 22.98 -33.25 -24.36
N GLU A 42 22.26 -33.97 -25.22
CA GLU A 42 22.32 -35.42 -25.40
C GLU A 42 23.71 -35.88 -25.81
N LYS A 43 24.37 -35.14 -26.72
CA LYS A 43 25.79 -35.34 -27.08
C LYS A 43 26.75 -35.16 -25.89
N GLN A 44 26.26 -34.62 -24.78
CA GLN A 44 27.00 -34.30 -23.56
C GLN A 44 26.37 -34.94 -22.32
N LYS A 45 25.63 -36.04 -22.51
CA LYS A 45 24.91 -36.79 -21.47
C LYS A 45 25.74 -37.14 -20.23
N GLU A 46 27.04 -37.34 -20.39
CA GLU A 46 27.95 -37.71 -19.30
C GLU A 46 28.29 -36.53 -18.38
N ILE A 47 28.10 -35.29 -18.84
CA ILE A 47 28.51 -34.08 -18.14
C ILE A 47 27.36 -33.15 -17.74
N CYS A 48 26.14 -33.42 -18.24
CA CYS A 48 24.96 -32.64 -17.90
C CYS A 48 23.68 -33.48 -17.84
N TYR A 49 22.78 -33.08 -16.96
CA TYR A 49 21.44 -33.63 -16.80
C TYR A 49 20.40 -32.53 -17.03
N LEU A 50 19.50 -32.73 -17.98
CA LEU A 50 18.41 -31.82 -18.30
C LEU A 50 17.09 -32.41 -17.81
N ASP A 51 16.36 -31.62 -17.02
CA ASP A 51 15.01 -31.92 -16.57
C ASP A 51 14.04 -30.85 -17.05
N ILE A 52 12.89 -31.26 -17.61
CA ILE A 52 11.84 -30.34 -18.06
C ILE A 52 10.79 -30.29 -16.97
N ILE A 53 10.75 -29.17 -16.28
CA ILE A 53 9.87 -28.98 -15.12
C ILE A 53 8.44 -28.75 -15.58
N ARG A 54 8.24 -27.92 -16.64
CA ARG A 54 6.90 -27.54 -17.08
C ARG A 54 6.89 -27.07 -18.52
N GLU A 55 5.78 -27.30 -19.22
CA GLU A 55 5.50 -26.72 -20.53
C GLU A 55 4.19 -25.94 -20.48
N GLU A 56 4.23 -24.69 -20.94
CA GLU A 56 3.07 -23.82 -21.17
C GLU A 56 3.02 -23.43 -22.65
N GLU A 57 1.92 -22.86 -23.12
CA GLU A 57 1.70 -22.54 -24.54
C GLU A 57 2.87 -21.72 -25.12
N GLY A 58 3.73 -22.38 -25.90
CA GLY A 58 4.89 -21.80 -26.57
C GLY A 58 6.19 -21.77 -25.77
N ILE A 59 6.18 -22.14 -24.48
CA ILE A 59 7.34 -21.97 -23.57
C ILE A 59 7.57 -23.24 -22.74
N ALA A 60 8.83 -23.68 -22.65
CA ALA A 60 9.27 -24.75 -21.75
C ALA A 60 10.20 -24.21 -20.66
N TYR A 61 9.95 -24.65 -19.43
CA TYR A 61 10.76 -24.39 -18.24
C TYR A 61 11.60 -25.62 -17.94
N PHE A 62 12.90 -25.43 -17.76
CA PHE A 62 13.83 -26.54 -17.52
C PHE A 62 14.82 -26.22 -16.41
N MET A 63 15.39 -27.29 -15.87
CA MET A 63 16.54 -27.28 -14.97
C MET A 63 17.66 -28.08 -15.60
N LEU A 64 18.82 -27.46 -15.71
CA LEU A 64 20.04 -28.09 -16.18
C LEU A 64 21.01 -28.22 -15.02
N ILE A 65 21.49 -29.42 -14.73
CA ILE A 65 22.54 -29.71 -13.75
C ILE A 65 23.78 -30.13 -14.52
N PHE A 66 24.94 -29.56 -14.20
CA PHE A 66 26.18 -29.83 -14.93
C PHE A 66 27.41 -29.63 -14.04
N PHE A 67 28.54 -30.20 -14.45
CA PHE A 67 29.81 -29.98 -13.75
C PHE A 67 30.34 -28.56 -13.98
N LYS A 68 30.78 -27.89 -12.90
CA LYS A 68 31.28 -26.50 -12.93
C LYS A 68 32.40 -26.28 -13.93
N GLU A 69 33.24 -27.28 -14.15
CA GLU A 69 34.35 -27.25 -15.11
C GLU A 69 33.88 -27.01 -16.56
N TYR A 70 32.64 -27.39 -16.89
CA TYR A 70 32.05 -27.25 -18.22
C TYR A 70 31.12 -26.03 -18.34
N TYR A 71 31.14 -25.12 -17.36
CA TYR A 71 30.28 -23.94 -17.35
C TYR A 71 30.35 -23.14 -18.66
N LEU A 72 31.55 -22.84 -19.17
CA LEU A 72 31.71 -22.05 -20.39
C LEU A 72 31.11 -22.74 -21.62
N LYS A 73 31.22 -24.07 -21.70
CA LYS A 73 30.69 -24.87 -22.80
C LYS A 73 29.16 -24.90 -22.78
N ILE A 74 28.58 -25.10 -21.58
CA ILE A 74 27.14 -25.06 -21.38
C ILE A 74 26.58 -23.65 -21.61
N ASP A 75 27.26 -22.61 -21.10
CA ASP A 75 26.83 -21.22 -21.28
C ASP A 75 26.73 -20.84 -22.76
N SER A 76 27.69 -21.28 -23.58
CA SER A 76 27.68 -21.07 -25.03
C SER A 76 26.48 -21.72 -25.71
N ILE A 77 26.12 -22.96 -25.34
CA ILE A 77 24.95 -23.66 -25.86
C ILE A 77 23.66 -22.91 -25.48
N LEU A 78 23.56 -22.48 -24.23
CA LEU A 78 22.40 -21.76 -23.72
C LEU A 78 22.23 -20.39 -24.43
N GLN A 79 23.33 -19.67 -24.66
CA GLN A 79 23.30 -18.40 -25.40
C GLN A 79 22.89 -18.58 -26.86
N LYS A 80 23.44 -19.61 -27.54
CA LYS A 80 23.11 -19.93 -28.95
C LYS A 80 21.62 -20.20 -29.13
N LEU A 81 20.98 -20.84 -28.15
CA LEU A 81 19.56 -21.19 -28.17
C LEU A 81 18.64 -20.11 -27.57
N LYS A 82 19.20 -18.92 -27.26
CA LYS A 82 18.49 -17.78 -26.68
C LYS A 82 17.71 -18.12 -25.41
N VAL A 83 18.29 -18.95 -24.56
CA VAL A 83 17.71 -19.33 -23.26
C VAL A 83 17.62 -18.10 -22.35
N ALA A 84 16.45 -17.84 -21.79
CA ALA A 84 16.31 -16.89 -20.70
C ALA A 84 16.69 -17.57 -19.37
N LYS A 85 17.84 -17.19 -18.82
CA LYS A 85 18.36 -17.72 -17.55
C LYS A 85 17.57 -17.15 -16.37
N VAL A 86 17.12 -18.02 -15.48
CA VAL A 86 16.44 -17.66 -14.24
C VAL A 86 17.35 -17.99 -13.06
N GLN A 87 17.54 -17.02 -12.17
CA GLN A 87 18.22 -17.24 -10.90
C GLN A 87 17.20 -17.15 -9.77
N LEU A 88 16.98 -18.28 -9.10
CA LEU A 88 16.20 -18.34 -7.86
C LEU A 88 17.19 -18.47 -6.70
N LYS A 89 17.02 -17.64 -5.67
CA LYS A 89 17.93 -17.59 -4.52
C LYS A 89 17.61 -18.63 -3.45
N ALA A 90 16.38 -19.15 -3.40
CA ALA A 90 15.93 -20.14 -2.42
C ALA A 90 14.91 -21.12 -3.04
N SER A 91 14.54 -22.15 -2.27
CA SER A 91 13.48 -23.11 -2.64
C SER A 91 12.16 -22.39 -2.94
N PRO A 92 11.61 -22.47 -4.17
CA PRO A 92 10.41 -21.75 -4.57
C PRO A 92 9.19 -22.07 -3.69
N LYS A 93 9.14 -23.28 -3.12
CA LYS A 93 8.05 -23.70 -2.21
C LYS A 93 8.08 -22.96 -0.88
N GLU A 94 9.26 -22.73 -0.32
CA GLU A 94 9.41 -22.06 0.99
C GLU A 94 9.12 -20.56 0.84
N GLU A 95 9.66 -19.92 -0.20
CA GLU A 95 9.33 -18.51 -0.48
C GLU A 95 7.84 -18.30 -0.74
N LEU A 96 7.18 -19.22 -1.46
CA LEU A 96 5.74 -19.13 -1.70
C LEU A 96 4.92 -19.33 -0.43
N LYS A 97 5.38 -20.18 0.50
CA LYS A 97 4.73 -20.36 1.80
C LYS A 97 4.88 -19.10 2.66
N ASP A 98 6.08 -18.56 2.74
CA ASP A 98 6.35 -17.31 3.46
C ASP A 98 5.55 -16.12 2.90
N ILE A 99 5.42 -16.04 1.56
CA ILE A 99 4.58 -15.03 0.92
C ILE A 99 3.11 -15.22 1.28
N ALA A 100 2.61 -16.47 1.27
CA ALA A 100 1.23 -16.76 1.63
C ALA A 100 0.95 -16.42 3.11
N ASP A 101 1.85 -16.80 4.01
CA ASP A 101 1.73 -16.53 5.44
C ASP A 101 1.76 -15.01 5.72
N LYS A 102 2.67 -14.27 5.07
CA LYS A 102 2.70 -12.80 5.14
C LYS A 102 1.42 -12.15 4.60
N THR A 103 0.87 -12.70 3.52
CA THR A 103 -0.37 -12.21 2.92
C THR A 103 -1.54 -12.40 3.90
N ASN A 104 -1.65 -13.59 4.50
CA ASN A 104 -2.68 -13.89 5.48
C ASN A 104 -2.56 -12.98 6.72
N GLN A 105 -1.36 -12.84 7.28
CA GLN A 105 -1.12 -11.94 8.42
C GLN A 105 -1.47 -10.49 8.11
N THR A 106 -1.17 -10.03 6.89
CA THR A 106 -1.51 -8.67 6.46
C THR A 106 -3.03 -8.50 6.36
N MET A 107 -3.73 -9.50 5.84
CA MET A 107 -5.18 -9.48 5.67
C MET A 107 -5.91 -9.55 7.02
N GLU A 108 -5.40 -10.33 7.97
CA GLU A 108 -5.90 -10.35 9.35
C GLU A 108 -5.75 -8.99 10.03
N ARG A 109 -4.56 -8.37 9.94
CA ARG A 109 -4.33 -7.02 10.48
C ARG A 109 -5.25 -5.98 9.84
N LEU A 110 -5.52 -6.09 8.54
CA LEU A 110 -6.41 -5.18 7.84
C LEU A 110 -7.83 -5.29 8.39
N ASN A 111 -8.32 -6.51 8.58
CA ASN A 111 -9.62 -6.77 9.20
C ASN A 111 -9.71 -6.27 10.66
N GLU A 112 -8.62 -6.38 11.43
CA GLU A 112 -8.57 -5.85 12.80
C GLU A 112 -8.67 -4.32 12.81
N ILE A 113 -7.90 -3.64 11.95
CA ILE A 113 -7.93 -2.18 11.80
C ILE A 113 -9.31 -1.71 11.34
N GLU A 114 -9.95 -2.41 10.38
CA GLU A 114 -11.30 -2.07 9.94
C GLU A 114 -12.32 -2.18 11.08
N LYS A 115 -12.24 -3.23 11.90
CA LYS A 115 -13.09 -3.37 13.09
C LYS A 115 -12.86 -2.27 14.12
N GLU A 116 -11.61 -1.86 14.32
CA GLU A 116 -11.30 -0.73 15.21
C GLU A 116 -11.83 0.59 14.65
N LEU A 117 -11.66 0.84 13.36
CA LEU A 117 -12.21 2.02 12.67
C LEU A 117 -13.73 2.07 12.77
N GLU A 118 -14.42 0.94 12.64
CA GLU A 118 -15.87 0.87 12.75
C GLU A 118 -16.34 1.24 14.16
N LYS A 119 -15.66 0.73 15.20
CA LYS A 119 -15.92 1.12 16.60
C LYS A 119 -15.69 2.61 16.84
N ILE A 120 -14.58 3.16 16.35
CA ILE A 120 -14.26 4.60 16.51
C ILE A 120 -15.27 5.45 15.72
N SER A 121 -15.69 5.01 14.54
CA SER A 121 -16.68 5.69 13.70
C SER A 121 -18.03 5.83 14.40
N GLN A 122 -18.44 4.84 15.21
CA GLN A 122 -19.65 4.94 16.01
C GLN A 122 -19.58 6.07 17.06
N GLU A 123 -18.38 6.36 17.58
CA GLU A 123 -18.16 7.45 18.54
C GLU A 123 -17.93 8.82 17.87
N LYS A 124 -17.70 8.85 16.55
CA LYS A 124 -17.48 10.08 15.78
C LYS A 124 -18.56 11.13 16.01
N THR A 125 -19.83 10.72 16.03
CA THR A 125 -20.95 11.65 16.25
C THR A 125 -20.88 12.30 17.63
N LYS A 126 -20.54 11.53 18.67
CA LYS A 126 -20.38 12.05 20.03
C LYS A 126 -19.20 13.02 20.11
N LEU A 127 -18.07 12.66 19.47
CA LEU A 127 -16.89 13.53 19.40
C LEU A 127 -17.20 14.84 18.66
N MET A 128 -17.98 14.77 17.59
CA MET A 128 -18.42 15.95 16.83
C MET A 128 -19.30 16.87 17.68
N SER A 129 -20.23 16.31 18.47
CA SER A 129 -21.05 17.10 19.39
C SER A 129 -20.22 17.80 20.46
N ILE A 130 -19.20 17.12 21.01
CA ILE A 130 -18.26 17.74 21.97
C ILE A 130 -17.46 18.85 21.28
N TYR A 131 -16.96 18.59 20.07
CA TYR A 131 -16.23 19.57 19.28
C TYR A 131 -17.07 20.83 19.02
N ASP A 132 -18.31 20.67 18.58
CA ASP A 132 -19.21 21.78 18.29
C ASP A 132 -19.47 22.61 19.57
N HIS A 133 -19.76 21.95 20.69
CA HIS A 133 -19.94 22.62 21.98
C HIS A 133 -18.70 23.44 22.38
N LEU A 134 -17.51 22.85 22.29
CA LEU A 134 -16.26 23.53 22.62
C LEU A 134 -15.97 24.70 21.66
N GLN A 135 -16.30 24.56 20.37
CA GLN A 135 -16.18 25.65 19.40
C GLN A 135 -17.14 26.80 19.70
N HIS A 136 -18.37 26.50 20.13
CA HIS A 136 -19.31 27.51 20.57
C HIS A 136 -18.78 28.29 21.78
N LEU A 137 -18.33 27.61 22.83
CA LEU A 137 -17.74 28.25 24.00
C LEU A 137 -16.51 29.10 23.65
N LEU A 138 -15.66 28.62 22.75
CA LEU A 138 -14.47 29.34 22.31
C LEU A 138 -14.84 30.61 21.53
N LYS A 139 -15.86 30.55 20.67
CA LYS A 139 -16.40 31.72 19.96
C LYS A 139 -16.97 32.74 20.93
N GLU A 140 -17.79 32.31 21.88
CA GLU A 140 -18.35 33.18 22.93
C GLU A 140 -17.24 33.89 23.71
N ARG A 141 -16.21 33.14 24.15
CA ARG A 141 -15.09 33.70 24.89
C ARG A 141 -14.28 34.69 24.05
N LYS A 142 -14.07 34.42 22.76
CA LYS A 142 -13.41 35.37 21.84
C LYS A 142 -14.20 36.66 21.69
N VAL A 143 -15.52 36.60 21.59
CA VAL A 143 -16.40 37.79 21.56
C VAL A 143 -16.32 38.52 22.90
N SER A 144 -16.32 37.79 24.01
CA SER A 144 -16.14 38.34 25.36
C SER A 144 -14.75 38.91 25.64
N ILE A 145 -13.72 38.60 24.86
CA ILE A 145 -12.41 39.27 25.00
C ILE A 145 -12.37 40.55 24.17
N ARG A 146 -13.06 40.56 23.02
CA ARG A 146 -13.06 41.68 22.07
C ARG A 146 -14.06 42.78 22.40
N SER A 147 -15.06 42.50 23.22
CA SER A 147 -15.99 43.54 23.66
C SER A 147 -15.33 44.40 24.74
N ARG A 148 -15.68 45.68 24.82
CA ARG A 148 -15.19 46.56 25.88
C ARG A 148 -16.02 46.30 27.13
N PHE A 149 -15.39 45.80 28.19
CA PHE A 149 -16.04 45.45 29.46
C PHE A 149 -15.61 46.39 30.59
N THR A 150 -16.58 46.79 31.40
CA THR A 150 -16.41 47.14 32.82
C THR A 150 -17.17 46.08 33.66
N PRO A 151 -16.96 45.98 34.98
CA PRO A 151 -17.64 44.98 35.81
C PRO A 151 -19.18 45.02 35.77
N TYR A 152 -19.76 46.11 35.27
CA TYR A 152 -21.21 46.36 35.28
C TYR A 152 -21.80 46.70 33.90
N THR A 153 -20.98 46.82 32.85
CA THR A 153 -21.45 47.20 31.50
C THR A 153 -20.54 46.65 30.42
N PHE A 154 -21.13 46.23 29.30
CA PHE A 154 -20.39 45.84 28.11
C PHE A 154 -20.98 46.52 26.87
N SER A 155 -20.11 46.89 25.93
CA SER A 155 -20.53 47.43 24.63
C SER A 155 -20.08 46.52 23.50
N VAL A 156 -21.01 46.12 22.62
CA VAL A 156 -20.74 45.34 21.41
C VAL A 156 -21.14 46.17 20.19
N GLY A 157 -20.23 46.31 19.23
CA GLY A 157 -20.47 46.98 17.96
C GLY A 157 -20.37 46.01 16.80
N GLY A 158 -21.20 46.21 15.77
CA GLY A 158 -21.21 45.36 14.58
C GLY A 158 -22.10 45.92 13.48
N TRP A 159 -22.09 45.23 12.34
CA TRP A 159 -22.88 45.58 11.16
C TRP A 159 -24.13 44.73 11.10
N ILE A 160 -25.28 45.36 10.86
CA ILE A 160 -26.57 44.69 10.63
C ILE A 160 -27.26 45.32 9.43
N LYS A 161 -28.01 44.51 8.67
CA LYS A 161 -28.86 45.02 7.59
C LYS A 161 -29.98 45.89 8.16
N LYS A 162 -30.32 46.97 7.46
CA LYS A 162 -31.39 47.89 7.89
C LYS A 162 -32.74 47.19 8.09
N THR A 163 -33.02 46.15 7.30
CA THR A 163 -34.25 45.35 7.39
C THR A 163 -34.34 44.47 8.63
N ASP A 164 -33.20 44.12 9.24
CA ASP A 164 -33.13 43.14 10.34
C ASP A 164 -33.02 43.82 11.72
N VAL A 165 -33.00 45.16 11.76
CA VAL A 165 -32.87 45.95 12.99
C VAL A 165 -34.05 45.71 13.94
N ASP A 166 -35.27 45.66 13.41
CA ASP A 166 -36.46 45.45 14.25
C ASP A 166 -36.50 44.04 14.83
N ARG A 167 -36.07 43.04 14.06
CA ARG A 167 -35.91 41.65 14.53
C ARG A 167 -34.84 41.54 15.62
N LEU A 168 -33.75 42.29 15.52
CA LEU A 168 -32.73 42.35 16.57
C LEU A 168 -33.29 42.96 17.86
N LYS A 169 -34.02 44.09 17.75
CA LYS A 169 -34.66 44.73 18.90
C LYS A 169 -35.60 43.75 19.60
N GLU A 170 -36.43 43.03 18.85
CA GLU A 170 -37.33 42.02 19.40
C GLU A 170 -36.62 40.87 20.10
N GLY A 171 -35.57 40.32 19.50
CA GLY A 171 -34.80 39.21 20.07
C GLY A 171 -34.07 39.57 21.38
N LEU A 172 -33.83 40.86 21.63
CA LEU A 172 -33.10 41.34 22.81
C LEU A 172 -34.01 42.04 23.85
N LYS A 173 -35.34 42.06 23.65
CA LYS A 173 -36.30 42.68 24.58
C LYS A 173 -36.27 42.10 26.00
N SER A 174 -35.78 40.87 26.17
CA SER A 174 -35.73 40.17 27.45
C SER A 174 -34.60 40.61 28.37
N LEU A 175 -33.66 41.45 27.89
CA LEU A 175 -32.52 41.91 28.69
C LEU A 175 -32.89 43.19 29.47
N PRO A 176 -32.76 43.20 30.82
CA PRO A 176 -33.01 44.38 31.62
C PRO A 176 -31.84 45.38 31.44
N ALA A 177 -32.13 46.58 30.94
CA ALA A 177 -31.17 47.66 30.64
C ALA A 177 -30.34 47.50 29.35
N LEU A 178 -31.02 47.53 28.20
CA LEU A 178 -30.40 47.51 26.87
C LEU A 178 -30.61 48.85 26.12
N GLU A 179 -29.53 49.45 25.63
CA GLU A 179 -29.56 50.58 24.69
C GLU A 179 -28.98 50.15 23.34
N ILE A 180 -29.73 50.35 22.25
CA ILE A 180 -29.29 50.01 20.89
C ILE A 180 -29.13 51.31 20.09
N VAL A 181 -27.90 51.65 19.72
CA VAL A 181 -27.56 52.81 18.90
C VAL A 181 -27.20 52.35 17.48
N THR A 182 -28.02 52.72 16.49
CA THR A 182 -27.73 52.46 15.06
C THR A 182 -27.18 53.71 14.38
N ARG A 183 -26.08 53.58 13.63
CA ARG A 183 -25.52 54.64 12.79
C ARG A 183 -25.45 54.17 11.34
N VAL A 184 -25.72 55.07 10.39
CA VAL A 184 -25.54 54.79 8.97
C VAL A 184 -24.05 54.91 8.64
N PRO A 185 -23.43 53.93 7.95
CA PRO A 185 -22.04 54.03 7.52
C PRO A 185 -21.82 55.30 6.67
N TYR A 186 -20.75 56.03 6.93
CA TYR A 186 -20.31 57.09 6.03
C TYR A 186 -19.67 56.48 4.78
N LYS A 187 -19.86 57.11 3.61
CA LYS A 187 -19.44 56.65 2.27
C LYS A 187 -17.93 56.36 2.07
N LYS A 188 -17.10 56.38 3.11
CA LYS A 188 -15.63 56.16 3.06
C LYS A 188 -15.12 55.12 4.08
N GLU A 189 -15.99 54.27 4.63
CA GLU A 189 -15.64 53.08 5.42
C GLU A 189 -15.98 51.79 4.68
#